data_AF-A0A6N4XQ66-F1
#
_entry.id   AF-A0A6N4XQ66-F1
#
_cell.length_a   1.000
_cell.length_b   1.000
_cell.length_c   1.000
_cell.angle_alpha   90.00
_cell.angle_beta   90.00
_cell.angle_gamma   90.00
#
_symmetry.space_group_name_H-M   'P 1'
#
loop_
_entity.id
_entity.type
_entity.pdbx_description
1 polymer ?
#
loop_
_entity_poly.entity_id
_entity_poly.type
_entity_poly.pdbx_seq_one_letter_code
_entity_poly.pdbx_strand_id
1 'polypeptide(L)'
;MKTITKENIINENVEFGIDSRYPNSKEKQADSVALMQARLERMKKLTKEQIAQAKLLQLKLKMENYINEPLHDNQNNFISFLESYIDTIYSKRNEFAKDINITPVFLSQVINHHREASEEFILKLMIHSEKTFKNIAPFQEKTWYQVYFQEKIYNTLSSQKKWRPSIEKQIKFKELI
;
A
#
# COMPACT_ATOMS: atom_id res chain seq x y z
N MET A 1 21.06 -3.59 33.23
CA MET A 1 19.79 -3.59 32.48
C MET A 1 19.76 -2.35 31.59
N LYS A 2 19.91 -2.52 30.27
CA LYS A 2 19.81 -1.41 29.31
C LYS A 2 18.35 -1.28 28.89
N THR A 3 17.68 -0.25 29.38
CA THR A 3 16.36 0.16 28.89
C THR A 3 16.54 0.83 27.52
N ILE A 4 16.00 0.18 26.50
CA ILE A 4 15.98 0.67 25.12
C ILE A 4 15.04 1.88 25.06
N THR A 5 15.61 3.04 24.73
CA THR A 5 14.92 4.28 24.39
C THR A 5 14.08 4.06 23.13
N LYS A 6 12.76 4.24 23.24
CA LYS A 6 11.86 4.32 22.07
C LYS A 6 12.01 5.68 21.42
N GLU A 7 12.97 5.83 20.52
CA GLU A 7 12.96 6.89 19.53
C GLU A 7 11.99 6.51 18.41
N ASN A 8 10.69 6.76 18.63
CA ASN A 8 9.80 7.06 17.51
C ASN A 8 9.82 8.58 17.32
N ILE A 9 10.91 9.08 16.72
CA ILE A 9 10.94 10.44 16.21
C ILE A 9 10.25 10.39 14.84
N ILE A 10 8.92 10.51 14.86
CA ILE A 10 8.21 11.19 13.79
C ILE A 10 7.98 12.62 14.31
N ASN A 11 9.02 13.45 14.21
CA ASN A 11 8.85 14.90 14.12
C ASN A 11 8.70 15.18 12.61
N GLU A 12 7.78 16.01 12.13
CA GLU A 12 7.39 17.31 12.66
C GLU A 12 5.90 17.61 12.39
N ASN A 13 5.28 18.33 13.33
CA ASN A 13 4.00 19.01 13.20
C ASN A 13 4.02 20.04 12.05
N VAL A 14 3.99 19.59 10.79
CA VAL A 14 3.44 20.43 9.73
C VAL A 14 1.92 20.28 9.85
N GLU A 15 1.32 21.14 10.66
CA GLU A 15 -0.12 21.18 10.78
C GLU A 15 -0.71 21.74 9.48
N PHE A 16 -0.93 20.85 8.52
CA PHE A 16 -1.46 21.18 7.21
C PHE A 16 -2.79 21.93 7.35
N GLY A 17 -2.88 23.08 6.68
CA GLY A 17 -4.09 23.89 6.64
C GLY A 17 -4.15 25.05 7.65
N ILE A 18 -3.11 25.28 8.45
CA ILE A 18 -2.95 26.51 9.24
C ILE A 18 -2.19 27.55 8.42
N ASP A 19 -2.65 28.80 8.48
CA ASP A 19 -1.95 29.91 7.81
C ASP A 19 -0.53 30.07 8.37
N SER A 20 0.47 29.89 7.52
CA SER A 20 1.88 30.02 7.92
C SER A 20 2.27 31.46 8.26
N ARG A 21 1.41 32.44 7.92
CA ARG A 21 1.66 33.87 8.10
C ARG A 21 1.31 34.38 9.49
N TYR A 22 0.83 33.53 10.42
CA TYR A 22 0.52 33.98 11.77
C TYR A 22 1.77 34.58 12.46
N PRO A 23 1.71 35.85 12.89
CA PRO A 23 2.83 36.50 13.55
C PRO A 23 2.99 36.06 15.01
N ASN A 24 1.95 35.49 15.63
CA ASN A 24 1.94 35.09 17.04
C ASN A 24 1.56 33.61 17.23
N SER A 25 2.17 32.98 18.23
CA SER A 25 2.00 31.55 18.54
C SER A 25 0.62 31.21 19.13
N LYS A 26 -0.04 32.14 19.82
CA LYS A 26 -1.36 31.92 20.46
C LYS A 26 -2.51 31.87 19.45
N GLU A 27 -2.53 32.75 18.47
CA GLU A 27 -3.50 32.73 17.36
C GLU A 27 -3.33 31.48 16.52
N LYS A 28 -2.08 31.11 16.21
CA LYS A 28 -1.76 29.85 15.52
C LYS A 28 -2.31 28.64 16.28
N GLN A 29 -2.13 28.61 17.61
CA GLN A 29 -2.61 27.51 18.45
C GLN A 29 -4.15 27.51 18.57
N ALA A 30 -4.79 28.67 18.65
CA ALA A 30 -6.25 28.75 18.68
C ALA A 30 -6.87 28.27 17.36
N ASP A 31 -6.28 28.66 16.22
CA ASP A 31 -6.71 28.24 14.89
C ASP A 31 -6.49 26.73 14.66
N SER A 32 -5.36 26.18 15.13
CA SER A 32 -5.10 24.74 15.21
C SER A 32 -6.22 23.98 15.92
N VAL A 33 -6.60 24.45 17.12
CA VAL A 33 -7.66 23.83 17.92
C VAL A 33 -9.00 23.92 17.19
N ALA A 34 -9.34 25.07 16.61
CA ALA A 34 -10.58 25.26 15.86
C ALA A 34 -10.64 24.36 14.61
N LEU A 35 -9.54 24.27 13.85
CA LEU A 35 -9.40 23.40 12.69
C LEU A 35 -9.56 21.92 13.07
N MET A 36 -8.91 21.48 14.16
CA MET A 36 -9.03 20.12 14.67
C MET A 36 -10.45 19.81 15.13
N GLN A 37 -11.10 20.73 15.83
CA GLN A 37 -12.51 20.59 16.23
C GLN A 37 -13.43 20.47 15.01
N ALA A 38 -13.26 21.33 14.00
CA ALA A 38 -14.04 21.27 12.76
C ALA A 38 -13.83 19.93 12.02
N ARG A 39 -12.60 19.39 12.02
CA ARG A 39 -12.29 18.07 11.46
C ARG A 39 -13.01 16.96 12.21
N LEU A 40 -12.98 16.98 13.55
CA LEU A 40 -13.68 15.99 14.38
C LEU A 40 -15.18 16.02 14.15
N GLU A 41 -15.79 17.21 14.10
CA GLU A 41 -17.22 17.35 13.81
C GLU A 41 -17.61 16.85 12.42
N ARG A 42 -16.75 17.07 11.42
CA ARG A 42 -16.94 16.48 10.09
C ARG A 42 -16.81 14.96 10.12
N MET A 43 -15.80 14.42 10.81
CA MET A 43 -15.58 12.97 10.89
C MET A 43 -16.75 12.24 11.57
N LYS A 44 -17.37 12.84 12.60
CA LYS A 44 -18.56 12.29 13.26
C LYS A 44 -19.76 12.14 12.32
N LYS A 45 -19.82 12.96 11.26
CA LYS A 45 -20.92 12.97 10.28
C LYS A 45 -20.68 12.04 9.08
N LEU A 46 -19.49 11.45 8.95
CA LEU A 46 -19.17 10.57 7.84
C LEU A 46 -19.77 9.18 8.04
N THR A 47 -20.34 8.65 6.98
CA THR A 47 -20.77 7.25 6.94
C THR A 47 -19.58 6.31 6.75
N LYS A 48 -19.75 5.04 7.16
CA LYS A 48 -18.72 4.00 6.95
C LYS A 48 -18.39 3.83 5.46
N GLU A 49 -19.38 3.94 4.59
CA GLU A 49 -19.21 3.84 3.13
C GLU A 49 -18.34 4.98 2.59
N GLN A 50 -18.59 6.22 3.00
CA GLN A 50 -17.77 7.36 2.59
C GLN A 50 -16.32 7.21 3.06
N ILE A 51 -16.12 6.69 4.28
CA ILE A 51 -14.79 6.39 4.80
C ILE A 51 -14.10 5.31 3.97
N ALA A 52 -14.82 4.23 3.61
CA ALA A 52 -14.29 3.16 2.79
C ALA A 52 -13.93 3.65 1.38
N GLN A 53 -14.79 4.45 0.74
CA GLN A 53 -14.52 5.07 -0.56
C GLN A 53 -13.27 5.96 -0.52
N ALA A 54 -13.13 6.79 0.51
CA ALA A 54 -11.95 7.64 0.67
C ALA A 54 -10.67 6.81 0.86
N LYS A 55 -10.73 5.73 1.64
CA LYS A 55 -9.60 4.80 1.82
C LYS A 55 -9.23 4.08 0.53
N LEU A 56 -10.21 3.63 -0.25
CA LEU A 56 -9.97 3.00 -1.56
C LEU A 56 -9.36 3.98 -2.56
N LEU A 57 -9.82 5.23 -2.57
CA LEU A 57 -9.22 6.28 -3.40
C LEU A 57 -7.78 6.57 -2.98
N GLN A 58 -7.52 6.67 -1.67
CA GLN A 58 -6.17 6.84 -1.15
C GLN A 58 -5.27 5.66 -1.55
N LEU A 59 -5.76 4.43 -1.44
CA LEU A 59 -5.03 3.23 -1.86
C LEU A 59 -4.68 3.30 -3.34
N LYS A 60 -5.65 3.62 -4.20
CA LYS A 60 -5.42 3.78 -5.64
C LYS A 60 -4.30 4.78 -5.93
N LEU A 61 -4.35 5.97 -5.33
CA LEU A 61 -3.33 7.00 -5.52
C LEU A 61 -1.94 6.54 -5.04
N LYS A 62 -1.87 5.79 -3.92
CA LYS A 62 -0.62 5.20 -3.44
C LYS A 62 -0.06 4.18 -4.43
N MET A 63 -0.91 3.33 -5.00
CA MET A 63 -0.49 2.35 -6.01
C MET A 63 0.00 3.04 -7.30
N GLU A 64 -0.70 4.07 -7.76
CA GLU A 64 -0.30 4.85 -8.94
C GLU A 64 1.05 5.55 -8.71
N ASN A 65 1.23 6.18 -7.54
CA ASN A 65 2.51 6.78 -7.17
C ASN A 65 3.64 5.74 -7.13
N TYR A 66 3.38 4.55 -6.55
CA TYR A 66 4.37 3.48 -6.51
C TYR A 66 4.76 2.97 -7.91
N ILE A 67 3.80 2.88 -8.83
CA ILE A 67 4.07 2.46 -10.21
C ILE A 67 4.91 3.51 -10.94
N ASN A 68 4.57 4.80 -10.80
CA ASN A 68 5.24 5.90 -11.50
C ASN A 68 6.63 6.21 -10.92
N GLU A 69 6.72 6.19 -9.59
CA GLU A 69 7.93 6.51 -8.82
C GLU A 69 8.14 5.41 -7.78
N PRO A 70 8.66 4.23 -8.18
CA PRO A 70 8.93 3.16 -7.23
C PRO A 70 9.95 3.63 -6.21
N LEU A 71 9.48 3.86 -4.98
CA LEU A 71 10.36 4.10 -3.85
C LEU A 71 11.25 2.87 -3.66
N HIS A 72 12.56 3.09 -3.58
CA HIS A 72 13.57 2.05 -3.29
C HIS A 72 13.56 1.66 -1.80
N ASP A 73 12.37 1.35 -1.31
CA ASP A 73 12.14 0.83 0.01
C ASP A 73 11.99 -0.69 -0.12
N ASN A 74 12.73 -1.45 0.70
CA ASN A 74 12.62 -2.92 0.79
C ASN A 74 11.27 -3.40 1.39
N GLN A 75 10.21 -2.62 1.25
CA GLN A 75 8.88 -2.93 1.71
C GLN A 75 8.13 -3.81 0.71
N ASN A 76 7.37 -4.77 1.25
CA ASN A 76 6.46 -5.61 0.47
C ASN A 76 5.19 -4.81 0.12
N ASN A 77 5.33 -3.90 -0.85
CA ASN A 77 4.31 -2.95 -1.26
C ASN A 77 3.04 -3.63 -1.78
N PHE A 78 3.17 -4.72 -2.53
CA PHE A 78 2.03 -5.51 -3.00
C PHE A 78 1.18 -6.02 -1.83
N ILE A 79 1.83 -6.63 -0.83
CA ILE A 79 1.10 -7.18 0.32
C ILE A 79 0.49 -6.08 1.17
N SER A 80 1.19 -4.97 1.39
CA SER A 80 0.63 -3.84 2.15
C SER A 80 -0.58 -3.22 1.46
N PHE A 81 -0.55 -3.08 0.13
CA PHE A 81 -1.71 -2.65 -0.65
C PHE A 81 -2.84 -3.67 -0.62
N LEU A 82 -2.54 -4.97 -0.71
CA LEU A 82 -3.53 -6.04 -0.62
C LEU A 82 -4.24 -6.04 0.74
N GLU A 83 -3.50 -5.94 1.83
CA GLU A 83 -4.07 -5.84 3.18
C GLU A 83 -4.95 -4.60 3.32
N SER A 84 -4.45 -3.44 2.88
CA SER A 84 -5.22 -2.19 2.90
C SER A 84 -6.50 -2.28 2.07
N TYR A 85 -6.47 -2.98 0.94
CA TYR A 85 -7.63 -3.22 0.09
C TYR A 85 -8.68 -4.08 0.81
N ILE A 86 -8.25 -5.24 1.32
CA ILE A 86 -9.14 -6.20 1.97
C ILE A 86 -9.75 -5.60 3.23
N ASP A 87 -8.93 -5.02 4.10
CA ASP A 87 -9.35 -4.50 5.40
C ASP A 87 -10.22 -3.23 5.28
N THR A 88 -10.25 -2.60 4.11
CA THR A 88 -11.16 -1.49 3.82
C THR A 88 -12.57 -1.98 3.45
N ILE A 89 -12.69 -3.12 2.79
CA ILE A 89 -13.96 -3.63 2.24
C ILE A 89 -14.59 -4.66 3.16
N TYR A 90 -13.77 -5.51 3.79
CA TYR A 90 -14.21 -6.67 4.54
C TYR A 90 -13.87 -6.53 6.02
N SER A 91 -14.81 -6.95 6.88
CA SER A 91 -14.54 -7.05 8.31
C SER A 91 -13.70 -8.29 8.65
N LYS A 92 -13.79 -9.33 7.81
CA LYS A 92 -13.04 -10.58 7.97
C LYS A 92 -12.41 -10.97 6.64
N ARG A 93 -11.08 -11.19 6.63
CA ARG A 93 -10.34 -11.63 5.43
C ARG A 93 -10.85 -12.96 4.84
N ASN A 94 -11.50 -13.80 5.64
CA ASN A 94 -12.15 -15.03 5.18
C ASN A 94 -13.35 -14.79 4.26
N GLU A 95 -14.03 -13.64 4.37
CA GLU A 95 -15.13 -13.26 3.48
C GLU A 95 -14.59 -12.90 2.10
N PHE A 96 -13.54 -12.07 2.05
CA PHE A 96 -12.81 -11.80 0.82
C PHE A 96 -12.34 -13.09 0.13
N ALA A 97 -11.72 -14.01 0.86
CA ALA A 97 -11.27 -15.28 0.31
C ALA A 97 -12.40 -16.06 -0.40
N LYS A 98 -13.62 -16.05 0.17
CA LYS A 98 -14.79 -16.67 -0.44
C LYS A 98 -15.22 -15.93 -1.71
N ASP A 99 -15.29 -14.61 -1.68
CA ASP A 99 -15.80 -13.78 -2.78
C ASP A 99 -14.91 -13.86 -4.02
N ILE A 100 -13.60 -13.98 -3.84
CA ILE A 100 -12.65 -14.22 -4.94
C ILE A 100 -12.32 -15.71 -5.11
N ASN A 101 -13.11 -16.62 -4.54
CA ASN A 101 -13.00 -18.07 -4.73
C ASN A 101 -11.56 -18.62 -4.54
N ILE A 102 -11.00 -18.41 -3.36
CA ILE A 102 -9.74 -18.97 -2.86
C ILE A 102 -9.90 -19.52 -1.43
N THR A 103 -8.95 -20.34 -0.98
CA THR A 103 -8.97 -20.82 0.40
C THR A 103 -8.44 -19.74 1.37
N PRO A 104 -9.01 -19.60 2.58
CA PRO A 104 -8.46 -18.71 3.60
C PRO A 104 -7.01 -19.02 3.98
N VAL A 105 -6.63 -20.30 3.92
CA VAL A 105 -5.26 -20.76 4.16
C VAL A 105 -4.31 -20.20 3.10
N PHE A 106 -4.68 -20.30 1.82
CA PHE A 106 -3.89 -19.71 0.73
C PHE A 106 -3.74 -18.20 0.91
N LEU A 107 -4.82 -17.48 1.21
CA LEU A 107 -4.77 -16.04 1.46
C LEU A 107 -3.80 -15.69 2.59
N SER A 108 -3.89 -16.42 3.71
CA SER A 108 -3.00 -16.22 4.86
C SER A 108 -1.53 -16.48 4.50
N GLN A 109 -1.24 -17.52 3.72
CA GLN A 109 0.12 -17.81 3.27
C GLN A 109 0.68 -16.70 2.36
N VAL A 110 -0.15 -16.13 1.48
CA VAL A 110 0.24 -15.01 0.61
C VAL A 110 0.55 -13.76 1.43
N ILE A 111 -0.36 -13.37 2.33
CA ILE A 111 -0.19 -12.18 3.19
C ILE A 111 1.04 -12.32 4.10
N ASN A 112 1.31 -13.53 4.63
CA ASN A 112 2.44 -13.76 5.53
C ASN A 112 3.75 -14.08 4.78
N HIS A 113 3.82 -13.90 3.46
CA HIS A 113 5.01 -14.16 2.64
C HIS A 113 5.50 -15.62 2.69
N HIS A 114 4.66 -16.55 3.12
CA HIS A 114 4.96 -17.98 3.11
C HIS A 114 4.73 -18.61 1.74
N ARG A 115 3.97 -17.94 0.88
CA ARG A 115 3.67 -18.38 -0.48
C ARG A 115 3.56 -17.18 -1.41
N GLU A 116 4.01 -17.34 -2.64
CA GLU A 116 3.80 -16.32 -3.66
C GLU A 116 2.35 -16.29 -4.14
N ALA A 117 1.86 -15.09 -4.44
CA ALA A 117 0.60 -14.90 -5.13
C ALA A 117 0.65 -15.61 -6.50
N SER A 118 -0.31 -16.50 -6.77
CA SER A 118 -0.45 -17.13 -8.09
C SER A 118 -0.99 -16.13 -9.10
N GLU A 119 -0.68 -16.34 -10.38
CA GLU A 119 -1.22 -15.53 -11.47
C GLU A 119 -2.76 -15.50 -11.45
N GLU A 120 -3.39 -16.67 -11.28
CA GLU A 120 -4.84 -16.77 -11.16
C GLU A 120 -5.40 -15.90 -10.02
N PHE A 121 -4.72 -15.84 -8.87
CA PHE A 121 -5.13 -14.98 -7.76
C PHE A 121 -5.05 -13.49 -8.12
N ILE A 122 -3.97 -13.07 -8.79
CA ILE A 122 -3.81 -11.67 -9.21
C ILE A 122 -4.88 -11.29 -10.23
N LEU A 123 -5.20 -12.16 -11.19
CA LEU A 123 -6.28 -11.94 -12.16
C LEU A 123 -7.65 -11.80 -11.50
N LYS A 124 -7.95 -12.67 -10.52
CA LYS A 124 -9.19 -12.56 -9.74
C LYS A 124 -9.25 -11.26 -8.93
N LEU A 125 -8.11 -10.84 -8.35
CA LEU A 125 -7.99 -9.57 -7.63
C LEU A 125 -8.23 -8.37 -8.56
N MET A 126 -7.69 -8.39 -9.79
CA MET A 126 -7.93 -7.35 -10.79
C MET A 126 -9.42 -7.21 -11.09
N ILE A 127 -10.10 -8.29 -11.46
CA ILE A 127 -11.55 -8.30 -11.78
C ILE A 127 -12.38 -7.83 -10.57
N HIS A 128 -12.07 -8.33 -9.37
CA HIS A 128 -12.77 -7.96 -8.15
C HIS A 128 -12.58 -6.47 -7.82
N SER A 129 -11.36 -5.94 -8.00
CA SER A 129 -11.07 -4.53 -7.78
C SER A 129 -11.76 -3.62 -8.80
N GLU A 130 -11.74 -3.95 -10.08
CA GLU A 130 -12.45 -3.21 -11.12
C GLU A 130 -13.94 -3.05 -10.77
N LYS A 131 -14.60 -4.15 -10.35
CA LYS A 131 -16.00 -4.12 -9.93
C LYS A 131 -16.23 -3.27 -8.68
N THR A 132 -15.33 -3.37 -7.69
CA THR A 132 -15.40 -2.57 -6.46
C THR A 132 -15.26 -1.08 -6.75
N PHE A 133 -14.35 -0.70 -7.66
CA PHE A 133 -14.06 0.70 -7.98
C PHE A 133 -15.05 1.33 -8.96
N LYS A 134 -15.89 0.54 -9.64
CA LYS A 134 -16.84 1.01 -10.69
C LYS A 134 -17.63 2.27 -10.32
N ASN A 135 -18.05 2.39 -9.07
CA ASN A 135 -18.85 3.53 -8.58
C ASN A 135 -18.04 4.54 -7.74
N ILE A 136 -16.72 4.37 -7.65
CA ILE A 136 -15.83 5.16 -6.78
C ILE A 136 -14.92 6.02 -7.65
N ALA A 137 -14.14 5.39 -8.54
CA ALA A 137 -13.18 6.07 -9.41
C ALA A 137 -12.76 5.14 -10.56
N PRO A 138 -12.30 5.67 -11.70
CA PRO A 138 -11.66 4.86 -12.73
C PRO A 138 -10.47 4.11 -12.13
N PHE A 139 -10.41 2.79 -12.28
CA PHE A 139 -9.30 1.96 -11.80
C PHE A 139 -8.70 1.21 -12.99
N GLN A 140 -7.40 1.31 -13.20
CA GLN A 140 -6.78 0.65 -14.36
C GLN A 140 -6.66 -0.85 -14.08
N GLU A 141 -7.13 -1.67 -15.02
CA GLU A 141 -7.14 -3.14 -14.89
C GLU A 141 -5.76 -3.70 -14.55
N LYS A 142 -4.71 -3.13 -15.14
CA LYS A 142 -3.31 -3.55 -14.97
C LYS A 142 -2.65 -3.17 -13.64
N THR A 143 -3.28 -2.33 -12.81
CA THR A 143 -2.63 -1.73 -11.62
C THR A 143 -2.07 -2.78 -10.66
N TRP A 144 -2.86 -3.80 -10.29
CA TRP A 144 -2.39 -4.88 -9.41
C TRP A 144 -1.24 -5.68 -10.00
N TYR A 145 -1.31 -5.95 -11.30
CA TYR A 145 -0.27 -6.69 -12.01
C TYR A 145 1.04 -5.88 -12.04
N GLN A 146 0.97 -4.59 -12.36
CA GLN A 146 2.13 -3.71 -12.36
C GLN A 146 2.79 -3.64 -10.98
N VAL A 147 2.01 -3.41 -9.92
CA VAL A 147 2.53 -3.41 -8.54
C VAL A 147 3.29 -4.69 -8.23
N TYR A 148 2.67 -5.85 -8.50
CA TYR A 148 3.27 -7.15 -8.20
C TYR A 148 4.59 -7.36 -8.95
N PHE A 149 4.63 -7.07 -10.25
CA PHE A 149 5.84 -7.26 -11.06
C PHE A 149 6.92 -6.24 -10.76
N GLN A 150 6.56 -5.01 -10.40
CA GLN A 150 7.51 -3.97 -10.02
C GLN A 150 8.27 -4.36 -8.75
N GLU A 151 7.54 -4.88 -7.76
CA GLU A 151 8.16 -5.45 -6.55
C GLU A 151 9.05 -6.65 -6.87
N LYS A 152 8.60 -7.56 -7.74
CA LYS A 152 9.39 -8.72 -8.18
C LYS A 152 10.69 -8.30 -8.86
N ILE A 153 10.62 -7.39 -9.83
CA ILE A 153 11.78 -6.84 -10.54
C ILE A 153 12.75 -6.27 -9.51
N TYR A 154 12.26 -5.43 -8.61
CA TYR A 154 13.10 -4.83 -7.57
C TYR A 154 13.77 -5.88 -6.67
N ASN A 155 13.02 -6.85 -6.16
CA ASN A 155 13.55 -7.92 -5.31
C ASN A 155 14.61 -8.77 -6.03
N THR A 156 14.38 -9.09 -7.31
CA THR A 156 15.34 -9.81 -8.15
C THR A 156 16.61 -8.99 -8.38
N LEU A 157 16.51 -7.71 -8.73
CA LEU A 157 17.67 -6.85 -8.98
C LEU A 157 18.47 -6.58 -7.69
N SER A 158 17.79 -6.31 -6.58
CA SER A 158 18.42 -6.08 -5.27
C SER A 158 19.19 -7.30 -4.75
N SER A 159 18.74 -8.51 -5.11
CA SER A 159 19.43 -9.76 -4.76
C SER A 159 20.46 -10.22 -5.80
N GLN A 160 20.76 -9.41 -6.83
CA GLN A 160 21.67 -9.78 -7.93
C GLN A 160 23.03 -10.27 -7.47
N LYS A 161 23.62 -9.62 -6.45
CA LYS A 161 24.91 -10.05 -5.90
C LYS A 161 24.90 -11.49 -5.37
N LYS A 162 23.74 -12.03 -4.99
CA LYS A 162 23.58 -13.39 -4.45
C LYS A 162 23.41 -14.43 -5.55
N TRP A 163 22.52 -14.19 -6.51
CA TRP A 163 22.19 -15.19 -7.54
C TRP A 163 23.08 -15.12 -8.78
N ARG A 164 23.66 -13.96 -9.11
CA ARG A 164 24.45 -13.79 -10.34
C ARG A 164 25.64 -14.74 -10.43
N PRO A 165 26.49 -14.91 -9.39
CA PRO A 165 27.69 -15.76 -9.50
C PRO A 165 27.40 -17.25 -9.76
N SER A 166 26.24 -17.77 -9.32
CA SER A 166 25.88 -19.16 -9.54
C SER A 166 25.28 -19.40 -10.93
N ILE A 167 24.53 -18.43 -11.44
CA ILE A 167 23.90 -18.48 -12.77
C ILE A 167 24.91 -18.19 -13.87
N GLU A 168 25.81 -17.22 -13.67
CA GLU A 168 26.81 -16.81 -14.67
C GLU A 168 27.73 -17.96 -15.08
N LYS A 169 28.07 -18.85 -14.15
CA LYS A 169 28.86 -20.08 -14.43
C LYS A 169 28.16 -21.07 -15.38
N GLN A 170 26.84 -20.98 -15.52
CA GLN A 170 26.04 -21.86 -16.38
C GLN A 170 25.94 -21.32 -17.81
N ILE A 171 26.28 -20.04 -18.02
CA ILE A 171 26.20 -19.37 -19.32
C ILE A 171 27.51 -19.65 -20.07
N LYS A 172 27.40 -20.21 -21.27
CA LYS A 172 28.54 -20.40 -22.19
C LYS A 172 28.50 -19.31 -23.24
N PHE A 173 29.54 -18.50 -23.31
CA PHE A 173 29.72 -17.54 -24.41
C PHE A 173 30.35 -18.27 -25.59
N LYS A 174 29.64 -18.34 -26.73
CA LYS A 174 30.15 -19.01 -27.93
C LYS A 174 31.20 -18.17 -28.67
N GLU A 175 31.14 -16.86 -28.52
CA GLU A 175 32.09 -15.85 -28.97
C GLU A 175 31.73 -14.56 -28.23
N LEU A 176 32.72 -13.86 -27.66
CA LEU A 176 32.54 -12.47 -27.23
C LEU A 176 32.55 -11.64 -28.52
N ILE A 177 31.39 -11.10 -28.90
CA ILE A 177 31.27 -10.13 -29.99
C ILE A 177 32.01 -8.85 -29.63
#